data_AF-A0A2G9YB48-F1
#
_entry.id   AF-A0A2G9YB48-F1
#
_cell.length_a   1.000
_cell.length_b   1.000
_cell.length_c   1.000
_cell.angle_alpha   90.00
_cell.angle_beta   90.00
_cell.angle_gamma   90.00
#
_symmetry.space_group_name_H-M   'P 1'
#
loop_
_entity.id
_entity.type
_entity.pdbx_description
1 polymer ?
#
loop_
_entity_poly.entity_id
_entity_poly.type
_entity_poly.pdbx_seq_one_letter_code
_entity_poly.pdbx_strand_id
1 'polypeptide(L)'
;LILVGLVLGVIFFGIGRLKKIRLTPIYTGGEPADLHFRPTGKTFYETIREVGFIRTIYRLAEEKIFDIYEIGKEFVFTVSEGLRKMHNGILPNYLSWVIGGLVILLWVMGGF
;
A
#
# COMPACT_ATOMS: atom_id res chain seq x y z
N LEU A 1 11.01 20.19 -17.70
CA LEU A 1 10.03 20.73 -16.71
C LEU A 1 10.64 20.92 -15.32
N ILE A 2 11.25 19.87 -14.72
CA ILE A 2 11.86 19.93 -13.36
C ILE A 2 12.96 21.00 -13.26
N LEU A 3 13.91 21.05 -14.20
CA LEU A 3 14.99 22.04 -14.23
C LEU A 3 14.47 23.48 -14.34
N VAL A 4 13.44 23.71 -15.16
CA VAL A 4 12.81 25.02 -15.33
C VAL A 4 12.12 25.45 -14.03
N GLY A 5 11.42 24.53 -13.35
CA GLY A 5 10.82 24.79 -12.04
C GLY A 5 11.85 25.11 -10.96
N LEU A 6 13.00 24.42 -10.97
CA LEU A 6 14.10 24.68 -10.05
C LEU A 6 14.68 26.09 -10.24
N VAL A 7 14.96 26.47 -11.49
CA VAL A 7 15.50 27.78 -11.85
C VAL A 7 14.53 28.89 -11.46
N LEU A 8 13.24 28.74 -11.79
CA LEU A 8 12.20 29.70 -11.41
C LEU A 8 12.09 29.83 -9.88
N GLY A 9 12.14 28.72 -9.14
CA GLY A 9 12.11 28.71 -7.67
C GLY A 9 13.25 29.52 -7.06
N VAL A 10 14.48 29.38 -7.58
CA VAL A 10 15.65 30.15 -7.11
C VAL A 10 15.48 31.65 -7.39
N ILE A 11 14.98 32.01 -8.58
CA ILE A 11 14.72 33.41 -8.95
C ILE A 11 13.69 34.04 -7.99
N PHE A 12 12.56 33.37 -7.75
CA PHE A 12 11.54 33.86 -6.83
C PHE A 12 12.03 33.94 -5.38
N PHE A 13 12.81 32.97 -4.92
CA PHE A 13 13.41 32.99 -3.59
C PHE A 13 14.37 34.18 -3.42
N GLY A 14 15.18 34.49 -4.43
CA GLY A 14 16.08 35.64 -4.43
C GLY A 14 15.34 36.98 -4.33
N ILE A 15 14.25 37.15 -5.08
CA ILE A 15 13.41 38.35 -5.04
C ILE A 15 12.76 38.53 -3.66
N GLY A 16 12.25 37.45 -3.06
CA GLY A 16 11.61 37.49 -1.75
C GLY A 16 12.54 37.88 -0.59
N ARG A 17 13.85 37.62 -0.73
CA ARG A 17 14.87 37.89 0.31
C ARG A 17 15.15 39.39 0.52
N LEU A 18 14.76 40.25 -0.43
CA LEU A 18 14.92 41.71 -0.33
C LEU A 18 14.01 42.34 0.74
N LYS A 19 12.94 41.65 1.15
CA LYS A 19 12.06 42.10 2.24
C LYS A 19 12.64 41.63 3.58
N LYS A 20 12.94 42.56 4.49
CA LYS A 20 13.13 42.24 5.91
C LYS A 20 11.82 41.64 6.45
N ILE A 21 11.75 40.32 6.52
CA ILE A 21 10.64 39.62 7.15
C ILE A 21 10.75 39.87 8.66
N ARG A 22 9.74 40.49 9.23
CA ARG A 22 9.61 40.63 10.68
C ARG A 22 9.29 39.24 11.25
N LEU A 23 10.22 38.70 12.03
CA LEU A 23 9.97 37.50 12.81
C LEU A 23 9.15 37.92 14.05
N THR A 24 7.88 37.54 14.07
CA THR A 24 7.05 37.66 15.27
C THR A 24 7.13 36.36 16.06
N PRO A 25 7.15 36.41 17.40
CA PRO A 25 7.04 35.21 18.21
C PRO A 25 5.73 34.49 17.89
N ILE A 26 5.76 33.16 17.97
CA ILE A 26 4.57 32.33 17.77
C ILE A 26 3.71 32.46 19.03
N TYR A 27 2.41 32.63 18.86
CA TYR A 27 1.46 32.68 19.97
C TYR A 27 0.51 31.49 19.89
N THR A 28 0.22 30.87 21.02
CA THR A 28 -0.79 29.80 21.16
C THR A 28 -1.78 30.25 22.23
N GLY A 29 -3.06 30.39 21.90
CA GLY A 29 -4.09 30.80 22.87
C GLY A 29 -3.90 32.21 23.48
N GLY A 30 -3.07 33.08 22.88
CA GLY A 30 -2.79 34.44 23.36
C GLY A 30 -1.49 34.58 24.16
N GLU A 31 -0.83 33.47 24.50
CA GLU A 31 0.47 33.46 25.18
C GLU A 31 1.61 33.17 24.20
N PRO A 32 2.83 33.70 24.43
CA PRO A 32 3.99 33.34 23.64
C PRO A 32 4.22 31.83 23.74
N ALA A 33 4.21 31.14 22.60
CA ALA A 33 4.30 29.69 22.55
C ALA A 33 5.65 29.23 23.12
N ASP A 34 5.60 28.53 24.25
CA ASP A 34 6.75 27.81 24.79
C ASP A 34 7.16 26.69 23.81
N LEU A 35 8.47 26.48 23.62
CA LEU A 35 8.99 25.40 22.78
C LEU A 35 8.50 24.02 23.27
N HIS A 36 8.22 23.89 24.56
CA HIS A 36 7.70 22.65 25.16
C HIS A 36 6.23 22.38 24.81
N PHE A 37 5.45 23.41 24.45
CA PHE A 37 4.01 23.30 24.15
C PHE A 37 3.72 23.43 22.65
N ARG A 38 4.69 23.09 21.80
CA ARG A 38 4.46 22.99 20.36
C ARG A 38 3.72 21.68 20.07
N PRO A 39 2.49 21.70 19.54
CA PRO A 39 1.85 20.49 19.06
C PRO A 39 2.76 19.86 18.02
N THR A 40 3.26 18.66 18.31
CA THR A 40 4.09 17.95 17.34
C THR A 40 3.17 17.58 16.18
N GLY A 41 3.54 17.95 14.95
CA GLY A 41 2.69 17.69 13.76
C GLY A 41 2.29 16.21 13.61
N LYS A 42 3.03 15.30 14.23
CA LYS A 42 2.70 13.86 14.34
C LYS A 42 1.39 13.60 15.09
N THR A 43 1.17 14.29 16.21
CA THR A 43 -0.02 14.12 17.08
C THR A 43 -1.32 14.57 16.38
N PHE A 44 -1.22 15.53 15.47
CA PHE A 44 -2.36 15.95 14.64
C PHE A 44 -2.90 14.81 13.77
N TYR A 45 -2.01 14.03 13.15
CA TYR A 45 -2.40 12.91 12.29
C TYR A 45 -2.85 11.68 13.08
N GLU A 46 -2.38 11.50 14.31
CA GLU A 46 -2.86 10.44 15.21
C GLU A 46 -4.36 10.57 15.47
N THR A 47 -4.84 11.80 15.71
CA THR A 47 -6.27 12.05 15.93
C THR A 47 -7.10 11.62 14.71
N ILE A 48 -6.65 11.97 13.50
CA ILE A 48 -7.34 11.60 12.25
C ILE A 48 -7.33 10.09 12.04
N ARG A 49 -6.22 9.43 12.37
CA ARG A 49 -6.09 7.98 12.29
C ARG A 49 -7.06 7.26 13.24
N GLU A 50 -7.38 7.84 14.39
CA GLU A 50 -8.17 7.18 15.43
C GLU A 50 -9.69 7.43 15.34
N VAL A 51 -10.15 8.36 14.50
CA VAL A 51 -11.59 8.70 14.43
C VAL A 51 -12.40 7.70 13.59
N GLY A 52 -13.48 7.19 14.21
CA GLY A 52 -14.58 6.49 13.55
C GLY A 52 -14.15 5.41 12.55
N PHE A 53 -14.62 5.52 11.31
CA PHE A 53 -14.36 4.57 10.22
C PHE A 53 -12.93 4.62 9.68
N ILE A 54 -12.23 5.76 9.81
CA ILE A 54 -10.84 5.92 9.34
C ILE A 54 -9.92 4.97 10.09
N ARG A 55 -10.16 4.79 11.40
CA ARG A 55 -9.45 3.80 12.22
C ARG A 55 -9.53 2.39 11.65
N THR A 56 -10.71 1.98 11.17
CA THR A 56 -10.91 0.67 10.57
C THR A 56 -10.12 0.54 9.27
N ILE A 57 -10.15 1.55 8.40
CA ILE A 57 -9.36 1.55 7.16
C ILE A 57 -7.87 1.43 7.46
N TYR A 58 -7.35 2.23 8.40
CA TYR A 58 -5.93 2.17 8.78
C TYR A 58 -5.55 0.80 9.35
N ARG A 59 -6.42 0.19 10.16
CA ARG A 59 -6.19 -1.18 10.67
C ARG A 59 -6.12 -2.20 9.53
N LEU A 60 -7.06 -2.16 8.59
CA LEU A 60 -7.06 -3.05 7.42
C LEU A 60 -5.81 -2.84 6.54
N ALA A 61 -5.34 -1.59 6.44
CA ALA A 61 -4.11 -1.27 5.74
C ALA A 61 -2.86 -1.81 6.46
N GLU A 62 -2.81 -1.73 7.80
CA GLU A 62 -1.73 -2.34 8.61
C GLU A 62 -1.73 -3.87 8.52
N GLU A 63 -2.90 -4.49 8.38
CA GLU A 63 -3.06 -5.91 8.12
C GLU A 63 -2.72 -6.30 6.66
N LYS A 64 -2.20 -5.36 5.86
CA LYS A 64 -1.80 -5.55 4.45
C LYS A 64 -2.91 -6.08 3.54
N ILE A 65 -4.17 -5.88 3.92
CA ILE A 65 -5.34 -6.36 3.14
C ILE A 65 -5.44 -5.63 1.78
N PHE A 66 -4.79 -4.48 1.63
CA PHE A 66 -4.71 -3.75 0.37
C PHE A 66 -3.38 -3.93 -0.37
N ASP A 67 -2.47 -4.75 0.14
CA ASP A 67 -1.21 -5.05 -0.51
C ASP A 67 -1.40 -6.18 -1.53
N ILE A 68 -1.49 -5.81 -2.80
CA ILE A 68 -1.72 -6.75 -3.91
C ILE A 68 -0.63 -7.84 -3.98
N TYR A 69 0.59 -7.54 -3.53
CA TYR A 69 1.67 -8.52 -3.52
C TYR A 69 1.50 -9.54 -2.40
N GLU A 70 1.07 -9.12 -1.20
CA GLU A 70 0.82 -10.04 -0.10
C GLU A 70 -0.39 -10.94 -0.40
N ILE A 71 -1.49 -10.37 -0.90
CA ILE A 71 -2.67 -11.12 -1.33
C ILE A 71 -2.33 -12.11 -2.45
N GLY A 72 -1.62 -11.64 -3.48
CA GLY A 72 -1.23 -12.48 -4.61
C GLY A 72 -0.29 -13.62 -4.18
N LYS A 73 0.65 -13.34 -3.28
CA LYS A 73 1.55 -14.34 -2.70
C LYS A 73 0.78 -15.39 -1.91
N GLU A 74 -0.11 -14.98 -1.01
CA GLU A 74 -0.92 -15.90 -0.21
C GLU A 74 -1.82 -16.78 -1.10
N PHE A 75 -2.42 -16.21 -2.13
CA PHE A 75 -3.18 -16.95 -3.14
C PHE A 75 -2.33 -18.01 -3.85
N VAL A 76 -1.15 -17.62 -4.37
CA VAL A 76 -0.24 -18.55 -5.07
C VAL A 76 0.22 -19.67 -4.14
N PHE A 77 0.54 -19.37 -2.88
CA PHE A 77 0.91 -20.40 -1.91
C PHE A 77 -0.25 -21.35 -1.62
N THR A 78 -1.46 -20.84 -1.45
CA THR A 78 -2.65 -21.65 -1.19
C THR A 78 -2.95 -22.59 -2.35
N VAL A 79 -2.89 -22.09 -3.59
CA VAL A 79 -3.08 -22.89 -4.80
C VAL A 79 -1.97 -23.93 -4.93
N SER A 80 -0.71 -23.52 -4.76
CA SER A 80 0.46 -24.42 -4.82
C SER A 80 0.37 -25.54 -3.78
N GLU A 81 -0.09 -25.24 -2.58
CA GLU A 81 -0.28 -26.22 -1.52
C GLU A 81 -1.41 -27.21 -1.86
N GLY A 82 -2.49 -26.75 -2.48
CA GLY A 82 -3.53 -27.61 -3.03
C GLY A 82 -2.99 -28.58 -4.08
N LEU A 83 -2.25 -28.07 -5.06
CA LEU A 83 -1.61 -28.89 -6.10
C LEU A 83 -0.61 -29.89 -5.49
N ARG A 84 0.17 -29.46 -4.50
CA ARG A 84 1.11 -30.34 -3.78
C ARG A 84 0.39 -31.50 -3.10
N LYS A 85 -0.76 -31.25 -2.46
CA LYS A 85 -1.57 -32.31 -1.82
C LYS A 85 -2.12 -33.32 -2.83
N MET A 86 -2.46 -32.88 -4.04
CA MET A 86 -2.89 -33.77 -5.12
C MET A 86 -1.76 -34.64 -5.66
N HIS A 87 -0.50 -34.20 -5.49
CA HIS A 87 0.70 -34.94 -5.84
C HIS A 87 1.15 -35.87 -4.70
N ASN A 88 0.33 -36.89 -4.41
CA ASN A 88 0.53 -37.80 -3.27
C ASN A 88 1.37 -39.06 -3.56
N GLY A 89 1.99 -39.17 -4.74
CA GLY A 89 2.85 -40.30 -5.10
C GLY A 89 2.12 -41.62 -5.35
N ILE A 90 0.77 -41.63 -5.32
CA ILE A 90 -0.05 -42.82 -5.53
C ILE A 90 -0.30 -43.02 -7.03
N LEU A 91 0.27 -44.10 -7.59
CA LEU A 91 0.21 -44.41 -9.02
C LEU A 91 -1.22 -44.41 -9.62
N PRO A 92 -2.24 -45.01 -8.99
CA PRO A 92 -3.63 -44.93 -9.46
C PRO A 92 -4.18 -43.52 -9.68
N ASN A 93 -3.74 -42.54 -8.89
CA ASN A 93 -4.20 -41.16 -9.03
C ASN A 93 -3.67 -40.57 -10.34
N TYR A 94 -2.37 -40.73 -10.64
CA TYR A 94 -1.77 -40.31 -11.91
C TYR A 94 -2.43 -40.96 -13.12
N LEU A 95 -2.74 -42.25 -13.04
CA LEU A 95 -3.45 -42.94 -14.12
C LEU A 95 -4.84 -42.33 -14.35
N SER A 96 -5.55 -41.98 -13.28
CA SER A 96 -6.84 -41.27 -13.36
C SER A 96 -6.71 -39.89 -13.99
N TRP A 97 -5.67 -39.12 -13.65
CA TRP A 97 -5.37 -37.82 -14.27
C TRP A 97 -5.11 -37.95 -15.78
N VAL A 98 -4.35 -38.98 -16.20
CA VAL A 98 -4.03 -39.23 -17.61
C VAL A 98 -5.28 -39.62 -18.41
N ILE A 99 -6.09 -40.54 -17.88
CA ILE A 99 -7.33 -40.97 -18.54
C ILE A 99 -8.32 -39.79 -18.62
N GLY A 100 -8.49 -39.03 -17.54
CA GLY A 100 -9.35 -37.84 -17.54
C GLY A 100 -8.88 -36.79 -18.54
N GLY A 101 -7.58 -36.51 -18.59
CA GLY A 101 -6.99 -35.60 -19.58
C GLY A 101 -7.20 -36.08 -21.02
N LEU A 102 -7.07 -37.39 -21.27
CA LEU A 102 -7.32 -37.97 -22.59
C LEU A 102 -8.78 -37.81 -23.02
N VAL A 103 -9.74 -38.05 -22.12
CA VAL A 103 -11.17 -37.86 -22.39
C VAL A 103 -11.47 -36.39 -22.72
N ILE A 104 -10.92 -35.44 -21.96
CA ILE A 104 -11.08 -34.00 -22.22
C ILE A 104 -10.50 -33.62 -23.58
N LEU A 105 -9.30 -34.10 -23.92
CA LEU A 105 -8.67 -33.83 -25.21
C LEU A 105 -9.50 -34.38 -26.37
N LEU A 106 -9.99 -35.62 -26.25
CA LEU A 106 -10.86 -36.22 -27.27
C LEU A 106 -12.18 -35.48 -27.41
N TRP A 107 -12.74 -34.94 -26.32
CA TRP A 107 -13.94 -34.12 -26.36
C TRP A 107 -13.70 -32.79 -27.11
N VAL A 108 -12.64 -32.06 -26.75
CA VAL A 108 -12.28 -30.79 -27.38
C VAL A 108 -11.93 -30.96 -28.86
N MET A 109 -11.18 -32.00 -29.22
CA MET A 109 -10.79 -32.25 -30.61
C MET A 109 -11.90 -32.88 -31.45
N GLY A 110 -12.76 -33.68 -30.82
CA GLY A 110 -13.89 -34.35 -31.47
C GLY A 110 -15.04 -33.42 -31.85
N GLY A 111 -15.06 -32.18 -31.33
CA GLY A 111 -16.03 -31.16 -31.72
C GLY A 111 -17.47 -31.45 -31.29
N PHE A 112 -17.66 -32.07 -30.11
CA PHE A 112 -18.95 -32.13 -29.43
C PHE A 112 -19.11 -30.98 -28.45
#